data_AF-A0A938ESX0-F1
#
_entry.id   AF-A0A938ESX0-F1
#
_cell.length_a   1.000
_cell.length_b   1.000
_cell.length_c   1.000
_cell.angle_alpha   90.00
_cell.angle_beta   90.00
_cell.angle_gamma   90.00
#
_symmetry.space_group_name_H-M   'P 1'
#
loop_
_entity.id
_entity.type
_entity.pdbx_description
1 polymer ?
#
loop_
_entity_poly.entity_id
_entity_poly.type
_entity_poly.pdbx_seq_one_letter_code
_entity_poly.pdbx_strand_id
1 'polypeptide(L)'
;MPDGLMSSSISTQQAIHDPGPIALAMFEDMRGKTPDRALSKVQNLRGVAGNKSVTLFFEAPEESMRQEITDYKINIYPGDRVVNAKSSPVTIDKLDAGLPYFFGVSPTSQTLSGPEEKTSIIVPESTWNLTTIDQGSDGQHLAQGTFKGNPAIVYTDSKNGDLYLSLWNGKKWNRSTIDGNSSKGGRRTNNLNGAISLCTTGTGKSERLNIFYTDMVEKDLLRATFDGAKFIFETVDGNGEYIQDYREEIRVRTASNVSVSNACVATPLGLQVFYRDDSQGILLGATLNKKSWQYEIVDGDSLLDGRTEGDVAFQLSAVSVGKKVHVLYDSVIAAPNKVVSQGDVRYATRSSTSPGDWQYTTLDLGRRQSPIAGFDVALKASGEKLLAAWLATSITSPLKADRIRWMDLNNPESLLEEKLNVAPKGPIAISDDLVIYGCEDRLCNFDLLTRKSKLVSDASTAKTSELAWITWKKGTYAIANISGKLSLLKRPEF
;
A
#
# COMPACT_ATOMS: atom_id res chain seq x y z
N MET A 1 -53.79 -14.83 38.84
CA MET A 1 -54.08 -13.44 38.44
C MET A 1 -53.01 -12.53 39.03
N PRO A 2 -52.46 -11.55 38.30
CA PRO A 2 -52.77 -11.11 36.92
C PRO A 2 -51.63 -11.50 35.95
N ASP A 3 -51.82 -12.00 34.72
CA ASP A 3 -52.57 -11.53 33.54
C ASP A 3 -52.24 -10.11 33.06
N GLY A 4 -51.78 -10.03 31.79
CA GLY A 4 -51.73 -8.84 30.94
C GLY A 4 -50.34 -8.21 30.86
N LEU A 5 -49.65 -8.16 29.72
CA LEU A 5 -50.15 -7.82 28.39
C LEU A 5 -49.35 -8.54 27.30
N MET A 6 -50.08 -9.26 26.45
CA MET A 6 -49.70 -9.48 25.06
C MET A 6 -49.72 -8.12 24.35
N SER A 7 -48.57 -7.60 23.93
CA SER A 7 -48.54 -6.64 22.84
C SER A 7 -48.48 -7.42 21.53
N SER A 8 -49.64 -7.65 20.94
CA SER A 8 -49.78 -8.04 19.54
C SER A 8 -49.34 -6.87 18.64
N SER A 9 -48.08 -6.84 18.24
CA SER A 9 -47.62 -6.23 16.99
C SER A 9 -46.14 -6.54 16.79
N ILE A 10 -45.83 -7.77 16.36
CA ILE A 10 -44.59 -7.97 15.62
C ILE A 10 -44.85 -7.35 14.25
N SER A 11 -44.43 -6.09 14.10
CA SER A 11 -44.26 -5.48 12.78
C SER A 11 -43.25 -6.31 12.00
N THR A 12 -43.46 -6.41 10.69
CA THR A 12 -42.86 -7.41 9.78
C THR A 12 -41.35 -7.29 9.54
N GLN A 13 -40.57 -6.60 10.37
CA GLN A 13 -39.12 -6.40 10.19
C GLN A 13 -38.36 -6.23 11.52
N GLN A 14 -38.35 -7.25 12.38
CA GLN A 14 -37.32 -7.35 13.42
C GLN A 14 -36.40 -8.54 13.10
N ALA A 15 -35.17 -8.23 12.70
CA ALA A 15 -34.09 -9.21 12.66
C ALA A 15 -33.82 -9.68 14.09
N ILE A 16 -33.90 -10.99 14.32
CA ILE A 16 -33.54 -11.59 15.60
C ILE A 16 -32.02 -11.69 15.62
N HIS A 17 -31.38 -10.79 16.35
CA HIS A 17 -29.96 -10.87 16.66
C HIS A 17 -29.80 -11.82 17.86
N ASP A 18 -29.02 -12.89 17.69
CA ASP A 18 -28.70 -13.92 18.70
C ASP A 18 -29.88 -14.73 19.25
N PRO A 19 -30.55 -15.55 18.41
CA PRO A 19 -31.57 -16.48 18.89
C PRO A 19 -30.98 -17.48 19.89
N GLY A 20 -31.68 -17.72 21.01
CA GLY A 20 -31.34 -18.80 21.94
C GLY A 20 -31.59 -20.20 21.34
N PRO A 21 -31.05 -21.27 21.93
CA PRO A 21 -31.08 -22.62 21.36
C PRO A 21 -32.49 -23.17 21.06
N ILE A 22 -33.51 -22.76 21.83
CA ILE A 22 -34.92 -23.10 21.56
C ILE A 22 -35.43 -22.42 20.29
N ALA A 23 -35.08 -21.14 20.09
CA ALA A 23 -35.46 -20.42 18.88
C ALA A 23 -34.78 -21.00 17.63
N LEU A 24 -33.50 -21.40 17.74
CA LEU A 24 -32.83 -22.15 16.66
C LEU A 24 -33.56 -23.46 16.33
N ALA A 25 -33.91 -24.26 17.35
CA ALA A 25 -34.64 -25.52 17.14
C ALA A 25 -36.03 -25.29 16.51
N MET A 26 -36.72 -24.20 16.88
CA MET A 26 -37.99 -23.81 16.24
C MET A 26 -37.81 -23.38 14.78
N PHE A 27 -36.72 -22.67 14.44
CA PHE A 27 -36.41 -22.33 13.05
C PHE A 27 -36.07 -23.56 12.20
N GLU A 28 -35.34 -24.51 12.77
CA GLU A 28 -35.06 -25.80 12.14
C GLU A 28 -36.34 -26.61 11.90
N ASP A 29 -37.24 -26.69 12.89
CA ASP A 29 -38.54 -27.38 12.77
C ASP A 29 -39.48 -26.72 11.75
N MET A 30 -39.41 -25.39 11.59
CA MET A 30 -40.20 -24.66 10.60
C MET A 30 -39.68 -24.81 9.17
N ARG A 31 -38.36 -25.01 8.95
CA ARG A 31 -37.78 -25.20 7.61
C ARG A 31 -38.30 -26.46 6.88
N GLY A 32 -38.74 -27.48 7.61
CA GLY A 32 -39.21 -28.74 7.04
C GLY A 32 -40.73 -28.83 6.78
N LYS A 33 -41.52 -27.84 7.19
CA LYS A 33 -43.01 -27.94 7.22
C LYS A 33 -43.74 -27.14 6.14
N THR A 34 -43.04 -26.30 5.38
CA THR A 34 -43.61 -25.57 4.25
C THR A 34 -43.30 -26.29 2.93
N PRO A 35 -44.25 -26.43 1.98
CA PRO A 35 -43.99 -27.08 0.70
C PRO A 35 -42.83 -26.42 -0.05
N ASP A 36 -41.92 -27.24 -0.57
CA ASP A 36 -40.81 -26.78 -1.41
C ASP A 36 -41.33 -25.91 -2.55
N ARG A 37 -40.82 -24.68 -2.64
CA ARG A 37 -41.13 -23.75 -3.72
C ARG A 37 -40.01 -23.83 -4.76
N ALA A 38 -40.33 -23.58 -6.03
CA ALA A 38 -39.31 -23.49 -7.07
C ALA A 38 -38.21 -22.48 -6.65
N LEU A 39 -36.94 -22.90 -6.74
CA LEU A 39 -35.81 -22.05 -6.39
C LEU A 39 -35.64 -20.96 -7.45
N SER A 40 -35.43 -19.73 -6.99
CA SER A 40 -34.98 -18.63 -7.85
C SER A 40 -33.48 -18.77 -8.18
N LYS A 41 -32.99 -17.97 -9.12
CA LYS A 41 -31.54 -17.90 -9.40
C LYS A 41 -30.77 -17.33 -8.20
N VAL A 42 -29.46 -17.57 -8.16
CA VAL A 42 -28.57 -16.89 -7.23
C VAL A 42 -28.60 -15.37 -7.45
N GLN A 43 -28.33 -14.61 -6.38
CA GLN A 43 -28.32 -13.15 -6.42
C GLN A 43 -26.88 -12.61 -6.48
N ASN A 44 -26.72 -11.40 -7.02
CA ASN A 44 -25.45 -10.66 -6.99
C ASN A 44 -24.21 -11.43 -7.53
N LEU A 45 -24.43 -12.32 -8.51
CA LEU A 45 -23.37 -13.14 -9.10
C LEU A 45 -22.33 -12.26 -9.82
N ARG A 46 -21.09 -12.36 -9.38
CA ARG A 46 -19.91 -11.73 -10.00
C ARG A 46 -18.70 -12.64 -9.87
N GLY A 47 -17.68 -12.42 -10.70
CA GLY A 47 -16.42 -13.15 -10.60
C GLY A 47 -15.21 -12.24 -10.69
N VAL A 48 -14.13 -12.65 -10.04
CA VAL A 48 -12.85 -11.94 -9.99
C VAL A 48 -11.76 -12.87 -10.53
N ALA A 49 -11.01 -12.41 -11.53
CA ALA A 49 -9.89 -13.15 -12.10
C ALA A 49 -8.74 -13.26 -11.09
N GLY A 50 -8.15 -14.46 -10.98
CA GLY A 50 -6.98 -14.80 -10.18
C GLY A 50 -5.90 -15.52 -10.99
N ASN A 51 -4.91 -16.10 -10.30
CA ASN A 51 -3.85 -16.87 -10.96
C ASN A 51 -4.37 -18.19 -11.51
N LYS A 52 -4.60 -18.28 -12.82
CA LYS A 52 -5.17 -19.48 -13.46
C LYS A 52 -6.45 -19.94 -12.75
N SER A 53 -7.21 -18.98 -12.25
CA SER A 53 -8.38 -19.19 -11.43
C SER A 53 -9.38 -18.04 -11.54
N VAL A 54 -10.62 -18.27 -11.10
CA VAL A 54 -11.65 -17.25 -10.92
C VAL A 54 -12.36 -17.49 -9.60
N THR A 55 -12.48 -16.45 -8.76
CA THR A 55 -13.30 -16.50 -7.55
C THR A 55 -14.68 -15.91 -7.84
N LEU A 56 -15.72 -16.71 -7.65
CA LEU A 56 -17.12 -16.31 -7.81
C LEU A 56 -17.69 -15.89 -6.46
N PHE A 57 -18.44 -14.79 -6.49
CA PHE A 57 -19.22 -14.27 -5.36
C PHE A 57 -20.68 -14.22 -5.79
N PHE A 58 -21.55 -14.78 -4.98
CA PHE A 58 -23.00 -14.74 -5.14
C PHE A 58 -23.68 -14.90 -3.78
N GLU A 59 -24.95 -14.54 -3.73
CA GLU A 59 -25.83 -14.71 -2.58
C GLU A 59 -26.87 -15.80 -2.88
N ALA A 60 -27.28 -16.50 -1.82
CA ALA A 60 -28.32 -17.51 -1.93
C ALA A 60 -29.64 -16.87 -2.39
N PRO A 61 -30.52 -17.62 -3.09
CA PRO A 61 -31.87 -17.16 -3.37
C PRO A 61 -32.64 -16.83 -2.08
N GLU A 62 -33.64 -15.94 -2.14
CA GLU A 62 -34.48 -15.59 -0.96
C GLU A 62 -35.12 -16.82 -0.30
N GLU A 63 -35.39 -17.87 -1.08
CA GLU A 63 -35.96 -19.12 -0.59
C GLU A 63 -35.04 -19.84 0.42
N SER A 64 -33.73 -19.54 0.45
CA SER A 64 -32.78 -20.15 1.38
C SER A 64 -33.08 -19.89 2.86
N MET A 65 -33.92 -18.90 3.16
CA MET A 65 -34.41 -18.65 4.52
C MET A 65 -35.36 -19.77 4.99
N ARG A 66 -36.16 -20.34 4.08
CA ARG A 66 -37.20 -21.33 4.39
C ARG A 66 -36.87 -22.74 3.89
N GLN A 67 -35.97 -22.87 2.92
CA GLN A 67 -35.55 -24.13 2.33
C GLN A 67 -34.02 -24.23 2.36
N GLU A 68 -33.48 -25.40 2.71
CA GLU A 68 -32.03 -25.58 2.71
C GLU A 68 -31.49 -25.71 1.28
N ILE A 69 -30.50 -24.87 0.95
CA ILE A 69 -29.70 -25.03 -0.28
C ILE A 69 -28.55 -25.97 0.05
N THR A 70 -28.52 -27.12 -0.60
CA THR A 70 -27.52 -28.17 -0.32
C THR A 70 -26.23 -27.95 -1.10
N ASP A 71 -26.33 -27.45 -2.34
CA ASP A 71 -25.21 -27.24 -3.26
C ASP A 71 -25.51 -26.14 -4.29
N TYR A 72 -24.44 -25.58 -4.86
CA TYR A 72 -24.47 -24.75 -6.04
C TYR A 72 -23.70 -25.46 -7.16
N LYS A 73 -24.39 -25.74 -8.27
CA LYS A 73 -23.79 -26.31 -9.47
C LYS A 73 -23.21 -25.18 -10.33
N ILE A 74 -21.93 -25.30 -10.69
CA ILE A 74 -21.19 -24.28 -11.43
C ILE A 74 -20.74 -24.88 -12.77
N ASN A 75 -21.31 -24.41 -13.87
CA ASN A 75 -20.88 -24.74 -15.23
C ASN A 75 -19.81 -23.74 -15.70
N ILE A 76 -18.72 -24.24 -16.28
CA ILE A 76 -17.57 -23.43 -16.71
C ILE A 76 -17.48 -23.47 -18.23
N TYR A 77 -17.52 -22.31 -18.87
CA TYR A 77 -17.46 -22.16 -20.32
C TYR A 77 -16.22 -21.35 -20.73
N PRO A 78 -15.51 -21.68 -21.83
CA PRO A 78 -15.75 -22.80 -22.74
C PRO A 78 -15.39 -24.16 -22.12
N GLY A 79 -16.09 -25.21 -22.55
CA GLY A 79 -15.95 -26.58 -22.06
C GLY A 79 -17.18 -27.09 -21.30
N ASP A 80 -17.09 -28.32 -20.80
CA ASP A 80 -18.18 -29.01 -20.08
C ASP A 80 -17.81 -29.32 -18.62
N ARG A 81 -16.87 -28.54 -18.06
CA ARG A 81 -16.40 -28.77 -16.69
C ARG A 81 -17.44 -28.23 -15.70
N VAL A 82 -17.87 -29.08 -14.78
CA VAL A 82 -18.82 -28.74 -13.72
C VAL A 82 -18.14 -28.88 -12.36
N VAL A 83 -18.33 -27.89 -11.50
CA VAL A 83 -17.86 -27.88 -10.11
C VAL A 83 -19.06 -27.66 -9.20
N ASN A 84 -19.09 -28.33 -8.05
CA ASN A 84 -20.08 -28.07 -7.01
C ASN A 84 -19.45 -27.29 -5.86
N ALA A 85 -20.22 -26.37 -5.29
CA ALA A 85 -19.82 -25.59 -4.13
C ALA A 85 -20.92 -25.63 -3.06
N LYS A 86 -20.53 -25.59 -1.78
CA LYS A 86 -21.48 -25.51 -0.66
C LYS A 86 -21.88 -24.09 -0.32
N SER A 87 -21.02 -23.13 -0.64
CA SER A 87 -21.21 -21.73 -0.29
C SER A 87 -20.43 -20.82 -1.24
N SER A 88 -20.67 -19.52 -1.09
CA SER A 88 -19.94 -18.43 -1.73
C SER A 88 -19.13 -17.68 -0.65
N PRO A 89 -17.94 -17.16 -0.98
CA PRO A 89 -17.28 -17.23 -2.29
C PRO A 89 -16.70 -18.61 -2.61
N VAL A 90 -16.50 -18.90 -3.89
CA VAL A 90 -15.88 -20.15 -4.39
C VAL A 90 -14.81 -19.84 -5.43
N THR A 91 -13.65 -20.46 -5.30
CA THR A 91 -12.56 -20.33 -6.27
C THR A 91 -12.51 -21.54 -7.20
N ILE A 92 -12.54 -21.26 -8.50
CA ILE A 92 -12.40 -22.24 -9.57
C ILE A 92 -10.98 -22.18 -10.11
N ASP A 93 -10.16 -23.16 -9.78
CA ASP A 93 -8.74 -23.23 -10.19
C ASP A 93 -8.54 -23.97 -11.51
N LYS A 94 -7.28 -24.08 -11.94
CA LYS A 94 -6.85 -24.84 -13.13
C LYS A 94 -7.56 -24.36 -14.40
N LEU A 95 -7.61 -23.04 -14.56
CA LEU A 95 -8.03 -22.38 -15.79
C LEU A 95 -6.80 -21.93 -16.59
N ASP A 96 -6.97 -21.78 -17.89
CA ASP A 96 -5.90 -21.30 -18.74
C ASP A 96 -5.82 -19.77 -18.69
N ALA A 97 -4.65 -19.25 -18.34
CA ALA A 97 -4.43 -17.81 -18.30
C ALA A 97 -4.55 -17.21 -19.70
N GLY A 98 -5.27 -16.09 -19.83
CA GLY A 98 -5.52 -15.41 -21.10
C GLY A 98 -6.70 -15.94 -21.91
N LEU A 99 -7.29 -17.09 -21.53
CA LEU A 99 -8.50 -17.60 -22.18
C LEU A 99 -9.75 -16.95 -21.55
N PRO A 100 -10.73 -16.46 -22.35
CA PRO A 100 -11.97 -15.92 -21.82
C PRO A 100 -12.89 -17.04 -21.32
N TYR A 101 -13.37 -16.90 -20.07
CA TYR A 101 -14.35 -17.79 -19.46
C TYR A 101 -15.61 -17.04 -19.05
N PHE A 102 -16.73 -17.74 -18.93
CA PHE A 102 -17.89 -17.30 -18.15
C PHE A 102 -18.47 -18.48 -17.38
N PHE A 103 -19.19 -18.19 -16.29
CA PHE A 103 -19.62 -19.20 -15.33
C PHE A 103 -21.12 -19.13 -15.14
N GLY A 104 -21.78 -20.28 -15.17
CA GLY A 104 -23.19 -20.41 -14.85
C GLY A 104 -23.37 -21.04 -13.48
N VAL A 105 -24.13 -20.42 -12.58
CA VAL A 105 -24.37 -20.91 -11.20
C VAL A 105 -25.86 -21.20 -11.00
N SER A 106 -26.17 -22.43 -10.58
CA SER A 106 -27.52 -22.89 -10.26
C SER A 106 -27.60 -23.38 -8.82
N PRO A 107 -28.51 -22.84 -7.98
CA PRO A 107 -28.73 -23.34 -6.63
C PRO A 107 -29.50 -24.65 -6.67
N THR A 108 -29.18 -25.58 -5.78
CA THR A 108 -29.80 -26.90 -5.71
C THR A 108 -30.19 -27.21 -4.26
N SER A 109 -31.42 -27.66 -4.06
CA SER A 109 -31.89 -28.28 -2.81
C SER A 109 -32.02 -29.79 -3.01
N GLN A 110 -32.50 -30.52 -2.00
CA GLN A 110 -32.62 -31.99 -2.08
C GLN A 110 -33.45 -32.48 -3.29
N THR A 111 -34.44 -31.70 -3.73
CA THR A 111 -35.44 -32.11 -4.73
C THR A 111 -35.56 -31.17 -5.92
N LEU A 112 -35.06 -29.93 -5.81
CA LEU A 112 -35.24 -28.87 -6.79
C LEU A 112 -33.91 -28.25 -7.22
N SER A 113 -33.86 -27.78 -8.47
CA SER A 113 -32.76 -26.97 -9.00
C SER A 113 -33.31 -25.66 -9.54
N GLY A 114 -32.67 -24.55 -9.18
CA GLY A 114 -33.01 -23.22 -9.66
C GLY A 114 -32.41 -22.93 -11.04
N PRO A 115 -32.88 -21.87 -11.70
CA PRO A 115 -32.32 -21.43 -12.98
C PRO A 115 -30.86 -21.02 -12.84
N GLU A 116 -30.10 -21.18 -13.93
CA GLU A 116 -28.70 -20.77 -14.04
C GLU A 116 -28.59 -19.24 -14.20
N GLU A 117 -27.79 -18.59 -13.34
CA GLU A 117 -27.33 -17.22 -13.57
C GLU A 117 -25.91 -17.22 -14.12
N LYS A 118 -25.62 -16.37 -15.12
CA LYS A 118 -24.31 -16.31 -15.78
C LYS A 118 -23.54 -15.06 -15.43
N THR A 119 -22.22 -15.21 -15.27
CA THR A 119 -21.30 -14.08 -15.20
C THR A 119 -21.11 -13.42 -16.56
N SER A 120 -20.54 -12.21 -16.56
CA SER A 120 -19.83 -11.69 -17.73
C SER A 120 -18.57 -12.52 -18.04
N ILE A 121 -17.91 -12.22 -19.17
CA ILE A 121 -16.63 -12.84 -19.53
C ILE A 121 -15.54 -12.37 -18.56
N ILE A 122 -14.75 -13.32 -18.06
CA ILE A 122 -13.63 -13.16 -17.13
C ILE A 122 -12.42 -13.87 -17.73
N VAL A 123 -11.28 -13.20 -17.77
CA VAL A 123 -10.02 -13.76 -18.29
C VAL A 123 -9.06 -13.98 -17.11
N PRO A 124 -8.78 -15.23 -16.71
CA PRO A 124 -7.78 -15.53 -15.70
C PRO A 124 -6.39 -15.06 -16.11
N GLU A 125 -5.55 -14.76 -15.14
CA GLU A 125 -4.21 -14.22 -15.38
C GLU A 125 -3.12 -15.19 -14.88
N SER A 126 -1.86 -14.92 -15.23
CA SER A 126 -0.71 -15.55 -14.58
C SER A 126 -0.05 -14.56 -13.66
N THR A 127 0.17 -14.95 -12.41
CA THR A 127 0.87 -14.13 -11.43
C THR A 127 2.38 -14.24 -11.55
N TRP A 128 3.07 -13.37 -10.83
CA TRP A 128 4.52 -13.31 -10.80
C TRP A 128 5.10 -14.42 -9.91
N ASN A 129 6.31 -14.86 -10.22
CA ASN A 129 6.99 -15.89 -9.44
C ASN A 129 7.39 -15.33 -8.07
N LEU A 130 6.84 -15.91 -7.01
CA LEU A 130 7.08 -15.51 -5.62
C LEU A 130 8.30 -16.21 -5.03
N THR A 131 9.15 -15.47 -4.31
CA THR A 131 10.24 -16.01 -3.50
C THR A 131 10.25 -15.31 -2.14
N THR A 132 9.94 -16.03 -1.07
CA THR A 132 10.00 -15.45 0.28
C THR A 132 11.44 -15.23 0.72
N ILE A 133 11.74 -14.02 1.21
CA ILE A 133 13.05 -13.66 1.78
C ILE A 133 13.10 -14.01 3.27
N ASP A 134 12.02 -13.72 4.00
CA ASP A 134 11.94 -13.95 5.44
C ASP A 134 10.60 -14.59 5.81
N GLN A 135 10.65 -15.78 6.41
CA GLN A 135 9.45 -16.49 6.85
C GLN A 135 8.96 -16.01 8.23
N GLY A 136 9.82 -15.34 9.00
CA GLY A 136 9.56 -14.93 10.37
C GLY A 136 9.33 -13.43 10.53
N SER A 137 9.15 -12.69 9.44
CA SER A 137 8.85 -11.26 9.44
C SER A 137 8.00 -10.92 8.23
N ASP A 138 7.04 -10.04 8.44
CA ASP A 138 6.09 -9.63 7.42
C ASP A 138 6.63 -8.50 6.52
N GLY A 139 7.58 -7.71 7.00
CA GLY A 139 8.20 -6.65 6.22
C GLY A 139 7.22 -5.54 5.88
N GLN A 140 6.41 -5.12 6.85
CA GLN A 140 5.30 -4.18 6.63
C GLN A 140 5.76 -2.84 6.02
N HIS A 141 6.77 -2.23 6.61
CA HIS A 141 7.50 -1.11 6.02
C HIS A 141 8.86 -1.61 5.54
N LEU A 142 9.34 -1.10 4.41
CA LEU A 142 10.61 -1.54 3.83
C LEU A 142 11.30 -0.43 3.04
N ALA A 143 12.61 -0.51 2.94
CA ALA A 143 13.38 0.26 1.97
C ALA A 143 14.47 -0.62 1.38
N GLN A 144 14.93 -0.26 0.18
CA GLN A 144 15.96 -1.02 -0.53
C GLN A 144 17.13 -0.13 -0.92
N GLY A 145 18.29 -0.76 -1.09
CA GLY A 145 19.47 -0.11 -1.60
C GLY A 145 20.56 -1.12 -1.95
N THR A 146 21.78 -0.64 -2.09
CA THR A 146 22.96 -1.45 -2.37
C THR A 146 24.05 -1.18 -1.37
N PHE A 147 24.69 -2.23 -0.85
CA PHE A 147 25.86 -2.12 0.01
C PHE A 147 26.99 -2.99 -0.52
N LYS A 148 28.12 -2.36 -0.82
CA LYS A 148 29.34 -2.92 -1.40
C LYS A 148 29.01 -3.72 -2.66
N GLY A 149 28.14 -3.15 -3.49
CA GLY A 149 27.63 -3.76 -4.73
C GLY A 149 26.58 -4.86 -4.52
N ASN A 150 26.18 -5.17 -3.29
CA ASN A 150 25.19 -6.20 -3.01
C ASN A 150 23.82 -5.59 -2.65
N PRO A 151 22.70 -6.19 -3.11
CA PRO A 151 21.36 -5.78 -2.71
C PRO A 151 21.15 -5.85 -1.19
N ALA A 152 20.54 -4.80 -0.65
CA ALA A 152 20.17 -4.66 0.76
C ALA A 152 18.70 -4.30 0.87
N ILE A 153 18.00 -4.94 1.80
CA ILE A 153 16.59 -4.66 2.13
C ILE A 153 16.53 -4.43 3.63
N VAL A 154 16.00 -3.28 4.04
CA VAL A 154 15.66 -2.99 5.43
C VAL A 154 14.16 -3.03 5.60
N TYR A 155 13.68 -3.60 6.70
CA TYR A 155 12.25 -3.83 6.89
C TYR A 155 11.87 -4.02 8.35
N THR A 156 10.62 -3.70 8.67
CA THR A 156 10.06 -3.88 10.00
C THR A 156 9.23 -5.16 10.11
N ASP A 157 9.15 -5.70 11.33
CA ASP A 157 8.23 -6.77 11.68
C ASP A 157 7.10 -6.23 12.54
N SER A 158 5.87 -6.23 12.03
CA SER A 158 4.72 -5.68 12.74
C SER A 158 4.38 -6.44 14.03
N LYS A 159 4.78 -7.72 14.12
CA LYS A 159 4.48 -8.56 15.28
C LYS A 159 5.31 -8.17 16.50
N ASN A 160 6.60 -7.91 16.29
CA ASN A 160 7.56 -7.67 17.36
C ASN A 160 7.99 -6.19 17.46
N GLY A 161 7.70 -5.37 16.45
CA GLY A 161 8.18 -3.99 16.38
C GLY A 161 9.68 -3.87 16.12
N ASP A 162 10.30 -4.92 15.57
CA ASP A 162 11.73 -4.99 15.31
C ASP A 162 12.10 -4.49 13.91
N LEU A 163 13.31 -3.95 13.78
CA LEU A 163 13.89 -3.50 12.52
C LEU A 163 15.03 -4.42 12.07
N TYR A 164 14.97 -4.89 10.82
CA TYR A 164 15.91 -5.87 10.26
C TYR A 164 16.59 -5.35 8.99
N LEU A 165 17.83 -5.79 8.79
CA LEU A 165 18.57 -5.69 7.53
C LEU A 165 18.75 -7.09 6.96
N SER A 166 18.34 -7.30 5.72
CA SER A 166 18.70 -8.47 4.92
C SER A 166 19.64 -8.07 3.81
N LEU A 167 20.88 -8.57 3.89
CA LEU A 167 21.95 -8.28 2.93
C LEU A 167 22.28 -9.52 2.11
N TRP A 168 22.27 -9.39 0.79
CA TRP A 168 22.70 -10.46 -0.10
C TRP A 168 24.23 -10.64 -0.05
N ASN A 169 24.71 -11.86 0.12
CA ASN A 169 26.16 -12.15 0.16
C ASN A 169 26.70 -12.89 -1.07
N GLY A 170 25.92 -12.95 -2.15
CA GLY A 170 26.23 -13.75 -3.35
C GLY A 170 25.61 -15.15 -3.36
N LYS A 171 25.25 -15.71 -2.18
CA LYS A 171 24.69 -17.06 -2.05
C LYS A 171 23.33 -17.09 -1.37
N LYS A 172 23.16 -16.31 -0.29
CA LYS A 172 21.93 -16.22 0.48
C LYS A 172 21.71 -14.81 1.02
N TRP A 173 20.47 -14.54 1.40
CA TRP A 173 20.09 -13.37 2.18
C TRP A 173 20.52 -13.59 3.64
N ASN A 174 21.33 -12.68 4.16
CA ASN A 174 21.77 -12.69 5.56
C ASN A 174 20.99 -11.64 6.33
N ARG A 175 20.12 -12.09 7.23
CA ARG A 175 19.38 -11.23 8.15
C ARG A 175 20.22 -10.85 9.38
N SER A 176 20.16 -9.59 9.77
CA SER A 176 20.65 -9.06 11.04
C SER A 176 19.61 -8.11 11.64
N THR A 177 19.45 -8.12 12.96
CA THR A 177 18.64 -7.10 13.64
C THR A 177 19.40 -5.79 13.71
N ILE A 178 18.78 -4.73 13.22
CA ILE A 178 19.29 -3.37 13.34
C ILE A 178 18.95 -2.84 14.74
N ASP A 179 17.66 -2.78 15.05
CA ASP A 179 17.14 -2.17 16.26
C ASP A 179 15.81 -2.83 16.69
N GLY A 180 15.29 -2.52 17.88
CA GLY A 180 14.09 -3.08 18.48
C GLY A 180 14.39 -4.16 19.52
N ASN A 181 13.45 -4.45 20.43
CA ASN A 181 13.45 -5.58 21.37
C ASN A 181 14.79 -5.86 22.13
N SER A 182 15.61 -4.82 22.37
CA SER A 182 16.84 -4.95 23.15
C SER A 182 17.35 -3.59 23.62
N SER A 183 17.92 -3.53 24.82
CA SER A 183 18.64 -2.35 25.33
C SER A 183 20.16 -2.45 25.14
N LYS A 184 20.66 -3.52 24.50
CA LYS A 184 22.11 -3.74 24.31
C LYS A 184 22.61 -3.06 23.05
N GLY A 185 23.84 -2.52 23.11
CA GLY A 185 24.53 -1.98 21.92
C GLY A 185 23.92 -0.70 21.36
N GLY A 186 23.18 0.06 22.15
CA GLY A 186 22.51 1.30 21.72
C GLY A 186 21.14 1.10 21.08
N ARG A 187 20.61 -0.14 21.10
CA ARG A 187 19.26 -0.47 20.63
C ARG A 187 18.18 0.01 21.60
N ARG A 188 16.97 0.18 21.07
CA ARG A 188 15.74 0.52 21.76
C ARG A 188 14.86 -0.71 21.98
N THR A 189 14.00 -0.61 23.00
CA THR A 189 12.94 -1.60 23.28
C THR A 189 11.58 -1.18 22.71
N ASN A 190 11.49 0.00 22.11
CA ASN A 190 10.26 0.55 21.56
C ASN A 190 9.83 -0.16 20.28
N ASN A 191 8.57 0.04 19.90
CA ASN A 191 8.04 -0.42 18.62
C ASN A 191 8.58 0.47 17.49
N LEU A 192 9.29 -0.13 16.53
CA LEU A 192 9.91 0.56 15.39
C LEU A 192 9.19 0.28 14.07
N ASN A 193 7.98 -0.29 14.11
CA ASN A 193 7.19 -0.60 12.92
C ASN A 193 6.54 0.66 12.30
N GLY A 194 7.37 1.49 11.67
CA GLY A 194 6.97 2.71 10.97
C GLY A 194 7.83 3.00 9.73
N ALA A 195 7.73 4.21 9.21
CA ALA A 195 8.33 4.60 7.92
C ALA A 195 9.85 4.43 7.90
N ILE A 196 10.39 3.95 6.77
CA ILE A 196 11.83 3.67 6.59
C ILE A 196 12.32 4.29 5.29
N SER A 197 13.52 4.88 5.31
CA SER A 197 14.27 5.17 4.09
C SER A 197 15.74 4.75 4.22
N LEU A 198 16.36 4.43 3.08
CA LEU A 198 17.71 3.87 3.02
C LEU A 198 18.59 4.60 2.02
N CYS A 199 19.72 5.11 2.50
CA CYS A 199 20.70 5.82 1.68
C CYS A 199 22.10 5.27 1.85
N THR A 200 22.84 5.21 0.76
CA THR A 200 24.25 4.77 0.78
C THR A 200 25.15 5.98 0.59
N THR A 201 26.15 6.12 1.45
CA THR A 201 27.17 7.19 1.36
C THR A 201 28.56 6.59 1.30
N GLY A 202 29.52 7.33 0.75
CA GLY A 202 30.89 6.84 0.56
C GLY A 202 31.02 5.79 -0.54
N THR A 203 32.19 5.18 -0.66
CA THR A 203 32.48 4.17 -1.69
C THR A 203 33.47 3.13 -1.15
N GLY A 204 33.37 1.88 -1.60
CA GLY A 204 34.32 0.83 -1.25
C GLY A 204 34.37 0.57 0.27
N LYS A 205 35.53 0.80 0.91
CA LYS A 205 35.69 0.55 2.36
C LYS A 205 35.04 1.63 3.25
N SER A 206 34.89 2.86 2.74
CA SER A 206 34.23 3.95 3.47
C SER A 206 32.73 3.95 3.26
N GLU A 207 32.20 3.03 2.44
CA GLU A 207 30.77 2.97 2.17
C GLU A 207 29.97 2.66 3.44
N ARG A 208 28.86 3.36 3.63
CA ARG A 208 27.95 3.22 4.77
C ARG A 208 26.52 3.15 4.28
N LEU A 209 25.74 2.25 4.88
CA LEU A 209 24.28 2.35 4.83
C LEU A 209 23.82 3.30 5.92
N ASN A 210 22.93 4.23 5.58
CA ASN A 210 22.26 5.15 6.49
C ASN A 210 20.78 4.80 6.43
N ILE A 211 20.27 4.25 7.52
CA ILE A 211 18.93 3.71 7.64
C ILE A 211 18.17 4.68 8.52
N PHE A 212 17.20 5.38 7.96
CA PHE A 212 16.30 6.25 8.70
C PHE A 212 15.02 5.49 9.00
N TYR A 213 14.57 5.56 10.24
CA TYR A 213 13.40 4.82 10.73
C TYR A 213 12.77 5.57 11.89
N THR A 214 11.53 5.24 12.20
CA THR A 214 10.73 6.01 13.17
C THR A 214 10.44 5.20 14.42
N ASP A 215 10.51 5.85 15.58
CA ASP A 215 10.03 5.30 16.84
C ASP A 215 8.52 5.52 16.94
N MET A 216 7.73 4.45 17.04
CA MET A 216 6.28 4.56 17.08
C MET A 216 5.73 4.87 18.47
N VAL A 217 6.58 4.89 19.50
CA VAL A 217 6.23 5.26 20.88
C VAL A 217 6.58 6.72 21.11
N GLU A 218 7.86 7.08 21.00
CA GLU A 218 8.35 8.44 21.25
C GLU A 218 8.13 9.39 20.08
N LYS A 219 7.77 8.87 18.90
CA LYS A 219 7.51 9.63 17.67
C LYS A 219 8.75 10.31 17.06
N ASP A 220 9.93 9.86 17.46
CA ASP A 220 11.23 10.31 16.95
C ASP A 220 11.53 9.81 15.53
N LEU A 221 12.32 10.59 14.80
CA LEU A 221 13.07 10.15 13.62
C LEU A 221 14.49 9.73 14.04
N LEU A 222 14.86 8.50 13.70
CA LEU A 222 16.12 7.86 14.08
C LEU A 222 17.00 7.58 12.87
N ARG A 223 18.29 7.41 13.12
CA ARG A 223 19.24 6.93 12.11
C ARG A 223 20.15 5.86 12.67
N ALA A 224 20.25 4.74 11.96
CA ALA A 224 21.27 3.73 12.13
C ALA A 224 22.28 3.80 10.97
N THR A 225 23.57 3.92 11.29
CA THR A 225 24.66 3.87 10.31
C THR A 225 25.35 2.51 10.38
N PHE A 226 25.43 1.80 9.25
CA PHE A 226 26.08 0.48 9.15
C PHE A 226 27.34 0.53 8.30
N ASP A 227 28.46 0.03 8.84
CA ASP A 227 29.77 -0.01 8.18
C ASP A 227 30.14 -1.38 7.57
N GLY A 228 29.26 -2.36 7.73
CA GLY A 228 29.51 -3.76 7.36
C GLY A 228 29.81 -4.67 8.54
N ALA A 229 30.03 -4.11 9.74
CA ALA A 229 30.30 -4.85 10.96
C ALA A 229 29.39 -4.45 12.11
N LYS A 230 29.14 -3.14 12.30
CA LYS A 230 28.36 -2.62 13.43
C LYS A 230 27.38 -1.54 12.99
N PHE A 231 26.35 -1.36 13.83
CA PHE A 231 25.41 -0.25 13.76
C PHE A 231 25.80 0.84 14.76
N ILE A 232 25.63 2.09 14.35
CA ILE A 232 25.77 3.29 15.20
C ILE A 232 24.44 4.04 15.13
N PHE A 233 23.86 4.36 16.28
CA PHE A 233 22.52 4.94 16.40
C PHE A 233 22.57 6.40 16.83
N GLU A 234 21.63 7.19 16.35
CA GLU A 234 21.34 8.54 16.84
C GLU A 234 19.85 8.89 16.63
N THR A 235 19.33 9.80 17.44
CA THR A 235 18.09 10.51 17.14
C THR A 235 18.40 11.68 16.23
N VAL A 236 17.68 11.81 15.11
CA VAL A 236 17.82 12.91 14.14
C VAL A 236 16.95 14.09 14.56
N ASP A 237 15.67 13.84 14.84
CA ASP A 237 14.69 14.84 15.27
C ASP A 237 13.51 14.19 16.02
N GLY A 238 12.60 14.99 16.57
CA GLY A 238 11.42 14.57 17.34
C GLY A 238 11.63 14.59 18.86
N ASN A 239 12.89 14.67 19.30
CA ASN A 239 13.28 14.71 20.71
C ASN A 239 13.76 16.10 21.17
N GLY A 240 13.28 17.17 20.54
CA GLY A 240 13.55 18.54 20.96
C GLY A 240 12.97 18.89 22.33
N GLU A 241 13.34 20.04 22.88
CA GLU A 241 12.80 20.50 24.17
C GLU A 241 11.34 20.97 24.07
N TYR A 242 10.92 21.45 22.90
CA TYR A 242 9.57 21.94 22.62
C TYR A 242 9.20 21.73 21.16
N ILE A 243 7.90 21.77 20.85
CA ILE A 243 7.41 21.80 19.46
C ILE A 243 7.76 23.19 18.90
N GLN A 244 8.74 23.24 17.99
CA GLN A 244 9.23 24.51 17.47
C GLN A 244 8.27 25.11 16.44
N ASP A 245 7.75 26.30 16.71
CA ASP A 245 6.81 27.00 15.81
C ASP A 245 7.48 27.22 14.45
N TYR A 246 6.74 26.94 13.38
CA TYR A 246 7.23 27.04 12.01
C TYR A 246 7.67 28.46 11.61
N ARG A 247 7.24 29.50 12.34
CA ARG A 247 7.60 30.90 12.09
C ARG A 247 8.99 31.28 12.63
N GLU A 248 9.61 30.42 13.44
CA GLU A 248 10.96 30.65 13.93
C GLU A 248 12.00 30.42 12.82
N GLU A 249 12.76 31.47 12.47
CA GLU A 249 13.72 31.44 11.35
C GLU A 249 14.83 30.38 11.53
N ILE A 250 15.37 30.26 12.75
CA ILE A 250 16.48 29.33 13.04
C ILE A 250 15.90 28.01 13.52
N ARG A 251 15.90 27.01 12.64
CA ARG A 251 15.40 25.67 12.98
C ARG A 251 16.38 24.90 13.86
N VAL A 252 15.82 24.25 14.87
CA VAL A 252 16.49 23.30 15.76
C VAL A 252 15.69 22.01 15.78
N ARG A 253 16.11 21.04 16.62
CA ARG A 253 15.29 19.85 16.86
C ARG A 253 13.95 20.24 17.46
N THR A 254 12.88 19.67 16.94
CA THR A 254 11.52 19.85 17.45
C THR A 254 11.11 18.66 18.32
N ALA A 255 10.17 18.88 19.25
CA ALA A 255 9.46 17.83 19.99
C ALA A 255 8.20 17.33 19.24
N SER A 256 8.11 17.57 17.93
CA SER A 256 6.97 17.20 17.11
C SER A 256 6.88 15.69 16.88
N ASN A 257 5.69 15.21 16.56
CA ASN A 257 5.52 13.89 15.96
C ASN A 257 6.10 13.87 14.53
N VAL A 258 7.24 13.21 14.34
CA VAL A 258 7.93 13.09 13.04
C VAL A 258 7.97 11.65 12.53
N SER A 259 7.01 10.83 12.97
CA SER A 259 7.02 9.38 12.72
C SER A 259 6.25 8.93 11.46
N VAL A 260 5.68 9.85 10.68
CA VAL A 260 4.68 9.50 9.64
C VAL A 260 5.33 9.07 8.33
N SER A 261 6.24 9.88 7.79
CA SER A 261 6.90 9.62 6.51
C SER A 261 8.33 10.17 6.54
N ASN A 262 9.25 9.51 5.83
CA ASN A 262 10.59 10.03 5.60
C ASN A 262 11.20 9.52 4.30
N ALA A 263 12.02 10.34 3.66
CA ALA A 263 12.79 9.96 2.48
C ALA A 263 14.18 10.59 2.54
N CYS A 264 15.22 9.76 2.50
CA CYS A 264 16.59 10.22 2.48
C CYS A 264 17.14 10.34 1.07
N VAL A 265 18.13 11.22 0.89
CA VAL A 265 18.91 11.34 -0.34
C VAL A 265 20.39 11.53 0.01
N ALA A 266 21.27 10.80 -0.67
CA ALA A 266 22.70 11.02 -0.62
C ALA A 266 23.17 11.72 -1.91
N THR A 267 23.89 12.82 -1.75
CA THR A 267 24.54 13.56 -2.84
C THR A 267 26.01 13.81 -2.52
N PRO A 268 26.83 14.25 -3.49
CA PRO A 268 28.18 14.73 -3.20
C PRO A 268 28.25 15.88 -2.19
N LEU A 269 27.15 16.61 -1.98
CA LEU A 269 27.07 17.74 -1.04
C LEU A 269 26.77 17.30 0.40
N GLY A 270 26.24 16.10 0.59
CA GLY A 270 25.90 15.59 1.90
C GLY A 270 24.72 14.63 1.90
N LEU A 271 24.53 13.99 3.05
CA LEU A 271 23.36 13.17 3.35
C LEU A 271 22.23 14.08 3.83
N GLN A 272 21.04 13.88 3.28
CA GLN A 272 19.84 14.65 3.59
C GLN A 272 18.70 13.69 3.91
N VAL A 273 17.80 14.08 4.80
CA VAL A 273 16.55 13.37 5.05
C VAL A 273 15.42 14.39 5.14
N PHE A 274 14.32 14.06 4.48
CA PHE A 274 13.08 14.83 4.48
C PHE A 274 12.02 14.03 5.23
N TYR A 275 11.21 14.69 6.05
CA TYR A 275 10.24 14.02 6.90
C TYR A 275 9.11 14.96 7.29
N ARG A 276 7.93 14.39 7.46
CA ARG A 276 6.75 15.15 7.87
C ARG A 276 6.79 15.46 9.37
N ASP A 277 6.49 16.71 9.73
CA ASP A 277 6.03 17.11 11.05
C ASP A 277 4.50 17.02 11.10
N ASP A 278 4.00 15.98 11.73
CA ASP A 278 2.57 15.72 11.86
C ASP A 278 1.88 16.63 12.89
N SER A 279 2.64 17.22 13.81
CA SER A 279 2.11 18.17 14.79
C SER A 279 1.75 19.51 14.17
N GLN A 280 2.42 19.89 13.09
CA GLN A 280 2.25 21.20 12.44
C GLN A 280 1.78 21.14 10.99
N GLY A 281 1.78 19.96 10.37
CA GLY A 281 1.33 19.83 8.98
C GLY A 281 2.41 20.09 7.93
N ILE A 282 3.68 20.24 8.32
CA ILE A 282 4.75 20.74 7.45
C ILE A 282 5.77 19.66 7.06
N LEU A 283 6.49 19.88 5.95
CA LEU A 283 7.60 19.04 5.52
C LEU A 283 8.91 19.67 5.99
N LEU A 284 9.64 18.93 6.83
CA LEU A 284 10.95 19.32 7.33
C LEU A 284 12.06 18.65 6.54
N GLY A 285 13.25 19.27 6.59
CA GLY A 285 14.49 18.74 6.07
C GLY A 285 15.58 18.77 7.12
N ALA A 286 16.44 17.75 7.13
CA ALA A 286 17.68 17.76 7.88
C ALA A 286 18.84 17.39 6.96
N THR A 287 19.84 18.26 6.88
CA THR A 287 21.08 18.04 6.13
C THR A 287 22.24 17.78 7.07
N LEU A 288 22.94 16.66 6.89
CA LEU A 288 24.12 16.35 7.68
C LEU A 288 25.33 17.12 7.14
N ASN A 289 25.74 18.15 7.86
CA ASN A 289 26.95 18.91 7.57
C ASN A 289 28.05 18.55 8.58
N LYS A 290 29.11 17.90 8.10
CA LYS A 290 30.20 17.34 8.91
C LYS A 290 29.71 16.33 9.96
N LYS A 291 29.29 16.82 11.14
CA LYS A 291 28.83 16.02 12.29
C LYS A 291 27.54 16.57 12.91
N SER A 292 26.95 17.60 12.34
CA SER A 292 25.78 18.28 12.88
C SER A 292 24.68 18.33 11.84
N TRP A 293 23.47 18.11 12.29
CA TRP A 293 22.27 18.28 11.47
C TRP A 293 21.93 19.77 11.39
N GLN A 294 21.67 20.22 10.18
CA GLN A 294 21.09 21.53 9.90
C GLN A 294 19.64 21.30 9.50
N TYR A 295 18.72 21.92 10.23
CA TYR A 295 17.29 21.75 10.06
C TYR A 295 16.73 22.88 9.19
N GLU A 296 15.69 22.58 8.43
CA GLU A 296 15.00 23.52 7.56
C GLU A 296 13.54 23.12 7.42
N ILE A 297 12.72 24.06 6.95
CA ILE A 297 11.37 23.75 6.49
C ILE A 297 11.39 23.75 4.96
N VAL A 298 10.86 22.68 4.38
CA VAL A 298 10.83 22.45 2.92
C VAL A 298 9.50 22.87 2.32
N ASP A 299 8.35 22.40 2.83
CA ASP A 299 7.03 22.87 2.36
C ASP A 299 5.96 22.86 3.49
N GLY A 300 4.78 23.45 3.30
CA GLY A 300 3.65 23.46 4.25
C GLY A 300 3.45 24.75 5.07
N ASP A 301 4.02 25.87 4.65
CA ASP A 301 3.85 27.19 5.29
C ASP A 301 3.81 28.25 4.17
N SER A 302 2.61 28.73 3.84
CA SER A 302 2.40 29.61 2.68
C SER A 302 2.91 31.03 2.84
N LEU A 303 3.32 31.40 4.06
CA LEU A 303 3.92 32.71 4.32
C LEU A 303 5.30 32.84 3.65
N LEU A 304 5.80 31.77 3.03
CA LEU A 304 7.12 31.67 2.42
C LEU A 304 7.03 31.35 0.91
N ASP A 305 7.59 32.24 0.08
CA ASP A 305 8.04 32.08 -1.31
C ASP A 305 7.57 30.83 -2.11
N GLY A 306 6.26 30.67 -2.36
CA GLY A 306 5.70 29.65 -3.27
C GLY A 306 5.39 28.29 -2.64
N ARG A 307 5.44 28.19 -1.31
CA ARG A 307 5.03 27.02 -0.53
C ARG A 307 3.51 26.89 -0.41
N THR A 308 3.03 25.69 -0.09
CA THR A 308 1.59 25.38 0.01
C THR A 308 1.02 25.67 1.41
N GLU A 309 -0.28 25.97 1.46
CA GLU A 309 -1.08 26.10 2.70
C GLU A 309 -1.61 24.76 3.24
N GLY A 310 -1.60 23.72 2.42
CA GLY A 310 -2.09 22.40 2.82
C GLY A 310 -1.12 21.65 3.72
N ASP A 311 -1.64 20.67 4.45
CA ASP A 311 -0.81 19.69 5.16
C ASP A 311 -0.04 18.87 4.12
N VAL A 312 1.27 18.68 4.32
CA VAL A 312 2.14 18.06 3.29
C VAL A 312 2.76 16.74 3.73
N ALA A 313 3.12 15.93 2.73
CA ALA A 313 4.00 14.78 2.84
C ALA A 313 3.49 13.66 3.75
N PHE A 314 2.22 13.31 3.65
CA PHE A 314 1.76 12.01 4.15
C PHE A 314 2.42 10.88 3.35
N GLN A 315 2.60 11.13 2.05
CA GLN A 315 3.34 10.29 1.12
C GLN A 315 4.50 11.10 0.56
N LEU A 316 5.70 10.51 0.61
CA LEU A 316 6.94 11.22 0.37
C LEU A 316 7.94 10.32 -0.34
N SER A 317 8.49 10.80 -1.45
CA SER A 317 9.55 10.10 -2.19
C SER A 317 10.63 11.09 -2.60
N ALA A 318 11.89 10.69 -2.46
CA ALA A 318 13.02 11.54 -2.79
C ALA A 318 14.13 10.77 -3.51
N VAL A 319 14.72 11.40 -4.52
CA VAL A 319 15.85 10.86 -5.30
C VAL A 319 16.86 11.96 -5.63
N SER A 320 18.06 11.58 -6.05
CA SER A 320 19.05 12.50 -6.62
C SER A 320 19.45 12.11 -8.03
N VAL A 321 19.72 13.14 -8.84
CA VAL A 321 20.41 13.02 -10.14
C VAL A 321 21.63 13.93 -10.10
N GLY A 322 22.82 13.33 -10.02
CA GLY A 322 24.05 14.08 -9.76
C GLY A 322 24.03 14.79 -8.40
N LYS A 323 24.05 16.13 -8.42
CA LYS A 323 23.91 16.96 -7.20
C LYS A 323 22.49 17.46 -6.94
N LYS A 324 21.59 17.29 -7.91
CA LYS A 324 20.22 17.81 -7.82
C LYS A 324 19.38 16.84 -7.00
N VAL A 325 18.66 17.38 -6.03
CA VAL A 325 17.70 16.67 -5.19
C VAL A 325 16.30 16.91 -5.73
N HIS A 326 15.50 15.85 -5.73
CA HIS A 326 14.13 15.82 -6.23
C HIS A 326 13.25 15.21 -5.15
N VAL A 327 12.25 15.96 -4.70
CA VAL A 327 11.32 15.55 -3.64
C VAL A 327 9.90 15.66 -4.16
N LEU A 328 9.17 14.54 -4.13
CA LEU A 328 7.78 14.41 -4.56
C LEU A 328 6.93 14.06 -3.34
N TYR A 329 5.83 14.79 -3.14
CA TYR A 329 4.96 14.61 -1.97
C TYR A 329 3.53 15.04 -2.29
N ASP A 330 2.59 14.55 -1.49
CA ASP A 330 1.22 15.02 -1.50
C ASP A 330 1.05 16.30 -0.64
N SER A 331 0.03 17.09 -0.97
CA SER A 331 -0.46 18.18 -0.12
C SER A 331 -1.97 18.10 -0.06
N VAL A 332 -2.53 18.10 1.14
CA VAL A 332 -3.97 17.93 1.36
C VAL A 332 -4.55 19.10 2.11
N ILE A 333 -5.75 19.49 1.71
CA ILE A 333 -6.59 20.39 2.47
C ILE A 333 -7.73 19.55 3.03
N ALA A 334 -7.79 19.46 4.35
CA ALA A 334 -8.87 18.76 5.04
C ALA A 334 -10.04 19.73 5.28
N ALA A 335 -11.26 19.25 5.06
CA ALA A 335 -12.45 19.92 5.56
C ALA A 335 -12.51 19.84 7.11
N PRO A 336 -13.34 20.66 7.79
CA PRO A 336 -13.43 20.68 9.26
C PRO A 336 -13.73 19.33 9.93
N ASN A 337 -14.24 18.36 9.18
CA ASN A 337 -14.51 16.99 9.64
C ASN A 337 -13.34 16.00 9.43
N LYS A 338 -12.13 16.49 9.11
CA LYS A 338 -10.92 15.68 8.80
C LYS A 338 -11.07 14.77 7.57
N VAL A 339 -12.04 15.06 6.69
CA VAL A 339 -12.11 14.41 5.38
C VAL A 339 -11.31 15.26 4.40
N VAL A 340 -10.37 14.62 3.69
CA VAL A 340 -9.61 15.28 2.63
C VAL A 340 -10.59 15.79 1.58
N SER A 341 -10.64 17.11 1.39
CA SER A 341 -11.53 17.77 0.43
C SER A 341 -10.80 18.10 -0.87
N GLN A 342 -9.49 18.34 -0.79
CA GLN A 342 -8.60 18.53 -1.92
C GLN A 342 -7.24 17.88 -1.66
N GLY A 343 -6.64 17.30 -2.69
CA GLY A 343 -5.28 16.78 -2.67
C GLY A 343 -4.51 17.16 -3.93
N ASP A 344 -3.30 17.63 -3.75
CA ASP A 344 -2.35 18.04 -4.78
C ASP A 344 -1.11 17.15 -4.75
N VAL A 345 -0.41 17.05 -5.88
CA VAL A 345 0.94 16.48 -5.96
C VAL A 345 1.94 17.61 -6.17
N ARG A 346 2.84 17.75 -5.20
CA ARG A 346 3.85 18.79 -5.12
C ARG A 346 5.23 18.22 -5.42
N TYR A 347 6.07 19.04 -6.03
CA TYR A 347 7.41 18.68 -6.42
C TYR A 347 8.37 19.82 -6.06
N ALA A 348 9.39 19.50 -5.29
CA ALA A 348 10.44 20.43 -4.88
C ALA A 348 11.80 19.94 -5.37
N THR A 349 12.62 20.88 -5.88
CA THR A 349 13.99 20.56 -6.28
C THR A 349 14.99 21.56 -5.75
N ARG A 350 16.22 21.09 -5.52
CA ARG A 350 17.36 21.95 -5.18
C ARG A 350 18.68 21.42 -5.71
N SER A 351 19.70 22.27 -5.80
CA SER A 351 21.03 21.91 -6.31
C SER A 351 22.18 22.21 -5.34
N SER A 352 21.87 22.75 -4.17
CA SER A 352 22.78 22.99 -3.06
C SER A 352 22.19 22.42 -1.75
N THR A 353 22.81 22.74 -0.62
CA THR A 353 22.30 22.44 0.72
C THR A 353 21.80 23.70 1.43
N SER A 354 21.63 24.81 0.71
CA SER A 354 21.12 26.06 1.28
C SER A 354 19.58 26.00 1.36
N PRO A 355 18.96 26.34 2.49
CA PRO A 355 17.50 26.32 2.60
C PRO A 355 16.75 27.25 1.63
N GLY A 356 17.42 28.28 1.09
CA GLY A 356 16.79 29.25 0.19
C GLY A 356 16.82 28.89 -1.30
N ASP A 357 17.33 27.71 -1.68
CA ASP A 357 17.52 27.34 -3.09
C ASP A 357 16.44 26.40 -3.65
N TRP A 358 15.39 26.15 -2.87
CA TRP A 358 14.27 25.32 -3.28
C TRP A 358 13.47 25.94 -4.41
N GLN A 359 13.10 25.10 -5.37
CA GLN A 359 12.20 25.43 -6.46
C GLN A 359 10.98 24.52 -6.37
N TYR A 360 9.79 25.12 -6.32
CA TYR A 360 8.53 24.40 -6.14
C TYR A 360 7.72 24.34 -7.44
N THR A 361 7.01 23.26 -7.64
CA THR A 361 6.05 23.07 -8.73
C THR A 361 4.89 22.22 -8.24
N THR A 362 3.65 22.67 -8.49
CA THR A 362 2.48 21.80 -8.36
C THR A 362 2.33 21.02 -9.66
N LEU A 363 2.56 19.71 -9.62
CA LEU A 363 2.46 18.84 -10.79
C LEU A 363 1.01 18.48 -11.12
N ASP A 364 0.20 18.28 -10.08
CA ASP A 364 -1.21 17.94 -10.21
C ASP A 364 -2.00 18.67 -9.13
N LEU A 365 -2.89 19.54 -9.56
CA LEU A 365 -3.74 20.32 -8.67
C LEU A 365 -5.07 19.61 -8.54
N GLY A 366 -5.52 19.35 -7.31
CA GLY A 366 -6.86 18.88 -7.02
C GLY A 366 -7.89 19.86 -7.56
N ARG A 367 -8.82 19.39 -8.39
CA ARG A 367 -9.87 20.21 -9.03
C ARG A 367 -11.24 19.63 -8.76
N ARG A 368 -12.32 20.39 -8.95
CA ARG A 368 -13.70 19.88 -8.82
C ARG A 368 -13.95 18.57 -9.58
N GLN A 369 -13.23 18.33 -10.68
CA GLN A 369 -13.37 17.14 -11.52
C GLN A 369 -12.51 15.95 -11.07
N SER A 370 -11.51 16.18 -10.23
CA SER A 370 -10.54 15.21 -9.71
C SER A 370 -10.01 15.80 -8.41
N PRO A 371 -10.82 15.79 -7.33
CA PRO A 371 -10.57 16.62 -6.17
C PRO A 371 -9.31 16.22 -5.42
N ILE A 372 -8.92 14.95 -5.51
CA ILE A 372 -7.78 14.42 -4.76
C ILE A 372 -6.83 13.73 -5.75
N ALA A 373 -5.66 14.35 -5.94
CA ALA A 373 -4.45 13.73 -6.44
C ALA A 373 -3.54 13.37 -5.23
N GLY A 374 -2.67 12.38 -5.40
CA GLY A 374 -1.66 12.05 -4.38
C GLY A 374 -2.15 11.14 -3.25
N PHE A 375 -3.09 10.21 -3.52
CA PHE A 375 -3.39 9.13 -2.55
C PHE A 375 -2.15 8.33 -2.17
N ASP A 376 -1.21 8.24 -3.13
CA ASP A 376 0.14 7.76 -2.96
C ASP A 376 1.02 8.28 -4.09
N VAL A 377 2.33 8.39 -3.86
CA VAL A 377 3.31 8.94 -4.81
C VAL A 377 4.55 8.05 -4.91
N ALA A 378 5.10 7.91 -6.11
CA ALA A 378 6.37 7.22 -6.32
C ALA A 378 7.25 7.99 -7.30
N LEU A 379 8.55 8.01 -7.00
CA LEU A 379 9.58 8.70 -7.76
C LEU A 379 10.73 7.75 -8.08
N LYS A 380 11.21 7.76 -9.32
CA LYS A 380 12.35 6.95 -9.77
C LYS A 380 13.29 7.76 -10.64
N ALA A 381 14.57 7.74 -10.28
CA ALA A 381 15.67 8.16 -11.14
C ALA A 381 16.36 6.94 -11.75
N SER A 382 16.57 6.95 -13.07
CA SER A 382 17.31 5.92 -13.82
C SER A 382 18.24 6.59 -14.83
N GLY A 383 19.50 6.77 -14.42
CA GLY A 383 20.41 7.66 -15.16
C GLY A 383 19.89 9.10 -15.09
N GLU A 384 19.64 9.70 -16.24
CA GLU A 384 19.05 11.05 -16.34
C GLU A 384 17.51 11.02 -16.39
N LYS A 385 16.89 9.86 -16.66
CA LYS A 385 15.42 9.73 -16.71
C LYS A 385 14.85 9.87 -15.30
N LEU A 386 13.81 10.69 -15.15
CA LEU A 386 13.17 10.96 -13.88
C LEU A 386 11.65 10.77 -14.02
N LEU A 387 11.13 9.66 -13.50
CA LEU A 387 9.72 9.32 -13.60
C LEU A 387 9.02 9.51 -12.26
N ALA A 388 7.83 10.11 -12.31
CA ALA A 388 6.90 10.18 -11.19
C ALA A 388 5.58 9.48 -11.55
N ALA A 389 4.95 8.85 -10.57
CA ALA A 389 3.58 8.36 -10.67
C ALA A 389 2.83 8.56 -9.36
N TRP A 390 1.51 8.68 -9.45
CA TRP A 390 0.63 8.81 -8.30
C TRP A 390 -0.77 8.29 -8.58
N LEU A 391 -1.49 8.02 -7.50
CA LEU A 391 -2.91 7.66 -7.55
C LEU A 391 -3.79 8.91 -7.42
N ALA A 392 -4.85 8.95 -8.22
CA ALA A 392 -5.78 10.07 -8.26
C ALA A 392 -7.24 9.62 -8.40
N THR A 393 -8.14 10.57 -8.15
CA THR A 393 -9.60 10.42 -8.28
C THR A 393 -10.10 10.86 -9.64
N SER A 394 -11.37 10.59 -9.90
CA SER A 394 -12.11 11.14 -11.04
C SER A 394 -13.47 11.68 -10.59
N ILE A 395 -14.18 12.32 -11.51
CA ILE A 395 -15.53 12.86 -11.28
C ILE A 395 -16.48 11.79 -10.73
N THR A 396 -16.33 10.55 -11.21
CA THR A 396 -17.21 9.43 -10.83
C THR A 396 -16.82 8.78 -9.51
N SER A 397 -15.64 9.07 -8.99
CA SER A 397 -15.11 8.50 -7.74
C SER A 397 -14.30 9.55 -6.98
N PRO A 398 -14.94 10.61 -6.46
CA PRO A 398 -14.23 11.77 -5.91
C PRO A 398 -13.50 11.49 -4.58
N LEU A 399 -13.80 10.38 -3.91
CA LEU A 399 -13.23 10.04 -2.60
C LEU A 399 -12.42 8.73 -2.60
N LYS A 400 -12.32 8.06 -3.76
CA LYS A 400 -11.56 6.81 -3.90
C LYS A 400 -10.76 6.87 -5.18
N ALA A 401 -9.47 6.56 -5.11
CA ALA A 401 -8.64 6.52 -6.29
C ALA A 401 -9.20 5.53 -7.32
N ASP A 402 -9.24 5.95 -8.58
CA ASP A 402 -9.66 5.15 -9.74
C ASP A 402 -8.82 5.49 -11.00
N ARG A 403 -7.78 6.30 -10.82
CA ARG A 403 -6.82 6.71 -11.84
C ARG A 403 -5.40 6.46 -11.35
N ILE A 404 -4.54 6.12 -12.29
CA ILE A 404 -3.10 6.27 -12.16
C ILE A 404 -2.64 7.38 -13.09
N ARG A 405 -1.79 8.26 -12.59
CA ARG A 405 -1.16 9.34 -13.34
C ARG A 405 0.35 9.19 -13.29
N TRP A 406 1.03 9.55 -14.37
CA TRP A 406 2.48 9.49 -14.43
C TRP A 406 3.05 10.53 -15.39
N MET A 407 4.31 10.90 -15.17
CA MET A 407 5.03 11.83 -16.05
C MET A 407 6.54 11.61 -15.98
N ASP A 408 7.23 12.05 -17.03
CA ASP A 408 8.67 12.30 -17.03
C ASP A 408 8.91 13.73 -16.54
N LEU A 409 9.55 13.88 -15.39
CA LEU A 409 9.79 15.18 -14.77
C LEU A 409 10.82 16.03 -15.52
N ASN A 410 11.54 15.46 -16.49
CA ASN A 410 12.35 16.25 -17.42
C ASN A 410 11.51 16.86 -18.55
N ASN A 411 10.27 16.42 -18.74
CA ASN A 411 9.31 16.98 -19.69
C ASN A 411 7.99 17.30 -18.99
N PRO A 412 7.82 18.52 -18.43
CA PRO A 412 6.63 18.92 -17.69
C PRO A 412 5.29 18.74 -18.43
N GLU A 413 5.29 18.71 -19.76
CA GLU A 413 4.09 18.51 -20.59
C GLU A 413 3.68 17.04 -20.74
N SER A 414 4.46 16.10 -20.19
CA SER A 414 4.26 14.67 -20.40
C SER A 414 3.26 14.02 -19.45
N LEU A 415 2.39 14.79 -18.78
CA LEU A 415 1.42 14.24 -17.84
C LEU A 415 0.42 13.33 -18.58
N LEU A 416 0.37 12.07 -18.17
CA LEU A 416 -0.54 11.06 -18.70
C LEU A 416 -1.40 10.49 -17.58
N GLU A 417 -2.60 10.02 -17.94
CA GLU A 417 -3.50 9.34 -17.02
C GLU A 417 -4.16 8.12 -17.66
N GLU A 418 -4.57 7.16 -16.83
CA GLU A 418 -5.36 6.00 -17.25
C GLU A 418 -6.41 5.63 -16.20
N LYS A 419 -7.60 5.22 -16.67
CA LYS A 419 -8.65 4.66 -15.81
C LYS A 419 -8.35 3.20 -15.54
N LEU A 420 -8.26 2.86 -14.26
CA LEU A 420 -8.05 1.48 -13.85
C LEU A 420 -9.38 0.74 -13.78
N ASN A 421 -9.39 -0.50 -14.28
CA ASN A 421 -10.55 -1.40 -14.22
C ASN A 421 -10.70 -2.08 -12.85
N VAL A 422 -9.75 -1.84 -11.94
CA VAL A 422 -9.72 -2.31 -10.55
C VAL A 422 -9.59 -1.09 -9.64
N ALA A 423 -10.03 -1.19 -8.39
CA ALA A 423 -9.86 -0.11 -7.42
C ALA A 423 -8.39 -0.06 -6.93
N PRO A 424 -7.58 0.93 -7.35
CA PRO A 424 -6.22 1.09 -6.85
C PRO A 424 -6.20 1.55 -5.39
N LYS A 425 -5.15 1.15 -4.69
CA LYS A 425 -4.77 1.61 -3.36
C LYS A 425 -3.25 1.70 -3.29
N GLY A 426 -2.75 2.60 -2.44
CA GLY A 426 -1.36 2.53 -2.01
C GLY A 426 -1.09 1.24 -1.21
N PRO A 427 0.17 0.85 -1.01
CA PRO A 427 1.38 1.50 -1.53
C PRO A 427 1.54 1.40 -3.06
N ILE A 428 2.34 2.29 -3.67
CA ILE A 428 2.76 2.23 -5.08
C ILE A 428 4.29 2.31 -5.22
N ALA A 429 4.84 1.72 -6.29
CA ALA A 429 6.26 1.82 -6.63
C ALA A 429 6.47 1.82 -8.16
N ILE A 430 7.35 2.69 -8.66
CA ILE A 430 7.60 2.87 -10.09
C ILE A 430 8.98 2.35 -10.54
N SER A 431 9.01 1.65 -11.68
CA SER A 431 10.21 1.27 -12.45
C SER A 431 10.27 2.09 -13.75
N ASP A 432 11.18 1.73 -14.67
CA ASP A 432 11.33 2.46 -15.94
C ASP A 432 10.11 2.34 -16.87
N ASP A 433 9.30 1.30 -16.68
CA ASP A 433 8.25 0.83 -17.57
C ASP A 433 6.97 0.34 -16.86
N LEU A 434 7.01 0.13 -15.54
CA LEU A 434 5.90 -0.39 -14.74
C LEU A 434 5.63 0.45 -13.51
N VAL A 435 4.38 0.48 -13.07
CA VAL A 435 4.00 0.88 -11.71
C VAL A 435 3.36 -0.32 -11.03
N ILE A 436 3.90 -0.73 -9.90
CA ILE A 436 3.28 -1.71 -9.02
C ILE A 436 2.45 -0.99 -7.97
N TYR A 437 1.26 -1.50 -7.68
CA TYR A 437 0.32 -0.86 -6.78
C TYR A 437 -0.62 -1.88 -6.14
N GLY A 438 -1.17 -1.55 -4.96
CA GLY A 438 -2.23 -2.32 -4.34
C GLY A 438 -3.52 -2.24 -5.16
N CYS A 439 -4.17 -3.37 -5.39
CA CYS A 439 -5.48 -3.42 -6.05
C CYS A 439 -6.43 -4.25 -5.19
N GLU A 440 -7.39 -3.59 -4.55
CA GLU A 440 -8.24 -4.21 -3.52
C GLU A 440 -7.40 -4.73 -2.33
N ASP A 441 -7.27 -6.05 -2.16
CA ASP A 441 -6.42 -6.74 -1.18
C ASP A 441 -5.33 -7.60 -1.87
N ARG A 442 -5.02 -7.26 -3.13
CA ARG A 442 -4.08 -7.96 -4.02
C ARG A 442 -3.00 -7.01 -4.53
N LEU A 443 -2.06 -7.54 -5.32
CA LEU A 443 -1.01 -6.75 -5.98
C LEU A 443 -1.22 -6.74 -7.49
N CYS A 444 -1.15 -5.56 -8.10
CA CYS A 444 -1.26 -5.37 -9.53
C CYS A 444 -0.04 -4.60 -10.07
N ASN A 445 0.20 -4.71 -11.36
CA ASN A 445 1.14 -3.86 -12.09
C ASN A 445 0.43 -3.17 -13.25
N PHE A 446 0.74 -1.90 -13.46
CA PHE A 446 0.34 -1.10 -14.61
C PHE A 446 1.55 -0.95 -15.52
N ASP A 447 1.40 -1.32 -16.79
CA ASP A 447 2.44 -1.18 -17.81
C ASP A 447 2.31 0.17 -18.52
N LEU A 448 3.32 1.03 -18.39
CA LEU A 448 3.27 2.43 -18.84
C LEU A 448 3.16 2.55 -20.37
N LEU A 449 3.58 1.52 -21.11
CA LEU A 449 3.65 1.54 -22.57
C LEU A 449 2.35 1.00 -23.17
N THR A 450 1.87 -0.13 -22.68
CA THR A 450 0.62 -0.76 -23.14
C THR A 450 -0.63 -0.19 -22.48
N ARG A 451 -0.48 0.57 -21.39
CA ARG A 451 -1.55 1.13 -20.54
C ARG A 451 -2.51 0.08 -20.03
N LYS A 452 -1.99 -1.09 -19.68
CA LYS A 452 -2.78 -2.21 -19.16
C LYS A 452 -2.31 -2.57 -17.76
N SER A 453 -3.29 -2.79 -16.89
CA SER A 453 -3.05 -3.44 -15.60
C SER A 453 -3.15 -4.95 -15.70
N LYS A 454 -2.29 -5.63 -14.95
CA LYS A 454 -2.29 -7.08 -14.78
C LYS A 454 -2.09 -7.45 -13.31
N LEU A 455 -2.50 -8.65 -12.97
CA LEU A 455 -2.34 -9.22 -11.65
C LEU A 455 -0.88 -9.63 -11.42
N VAL A 456 -0.29 -9.12 -10.33
CA VAL A 456 1.04 -9.52 -9.87
C VAL A 456 0.93 -10.67 -8.87
N SER A 457 -0.03 -10.60 -7.95
CA SER A 457 -0.31 -11.64 -6.94
C SER A 457 -1.77 -11.59 -6.52
N ASP A 458 -2.43 -12.75 -6.43
CA ASP A 458 -3.75 -12.94 -5.82
C ASP A 458 -3.69 -13.19 -4.30
N ALA A 459 -2.51 -13.50 -3.77
CA ALA A 459 -2.30 -13.60 -2.33
C ALA A 459 -2.48 -12.24 -1.64
N SER A 460 -3.00 -12.29 -0.40
CA SER A 460 -3.36 -11.10 0.36
C SER A 460 -2.17 -10.16 0.56
N THR A 461 -2.40 -8.88 0.29
CA THR A 461 -1.46 -7.77 0.51
C THR A 461 -1.88 -6.86 1.66
N ALA A 462 -2.85 -7.27 2.49
CA ALA A 462 -3.46 -6.41 3.53
C ALA A 462 -2.47 -5.81 4.54
N LYS A 463 -1.28 -6.41 4.69
CA LYS A 463 -0.20 -5.93 5.56
C LYS A 463 0.94 -5.23 4.80
N THR A 464 0.76 -4.93 3.53
CA THR A 464 1.74 -4.21 2.73
C THR A 464 1.54 -2.72 2.95
N SER A 465 2.49 -2.07 3.61
CA SER A 465 2.46 -0.62 3.79
C SER A 465 3.48 0.09 2.90
N GLU A 466 4.41 -0.65 2.28
CA GLU A 466 5.44 -0.10 1.40
C GLU A 466 5.77 -1.10 0.27
N LEU A 467 6.12 -0.59 -0.91
CA LEU A 467 6.54 -1.38 -2.07
C LEU A 467 7.86 -0.85 -2.60
N ALA A 468 8.71 -1.74 -3.12
CA ALA A 468 9.96 -1.30 -3.74
C ALA A 468 10.34 -2.19 -4.93
N TRP A 469 11.11 -1.62 -5.85
CA TRP A 469 11.79 -2.36 -6.90
C TRP A 469 13.23 -2.61 -6.52
N ILE A 470 13.71 -3.83 -6.74
CA ILE A 470 15.12 -4.18 -6.52
C ILE A 470 15.68 -4.95 -7.70
N THR A 471 16.93 -4.65 -8.05
CA THR A 471 17.69 -5.44 -9.01
C THR A 471 18.48 -6.52 -8.27
N TRP A 472 18.26 -7.78 -8.63
CA TRP A 472 18.94 -8.93 -8.04
C TRP A 472 19.26 -9.98 -9.11
N LYS A 473 20.46 -10.53 -9.14
CA LYS A 473 20.89 -11.57 -10.11
C LYS A 473 20.53 -11.25 -11.59
N LYS A 474 20.71 -9.98 -12.01
CA LYS A 474 20.36 -9.47 -13.35
C LYS A 474 18.85 -9.43 -13.69
N GLY A 475 17.98 -9.68 -12.72
CA GLY A 475 16.53 -9.49 -12.86
C GLY A 475 16.03 -8.33 -12.01
N THR A 476 14.87 -7.79 -12.39
CA THR A 476 14.12 -6.79 -11.62
C THR A 476 13.00 -7.48 -10.87
N TYR A 477 12.89 -7.21 -9.58
CA TYR A 477 11.92 -7.82 -8.68
C TYR A 477 11.14 -6.74 -7.94
N ALA A 478 9.87 -6.99 -7.71
CA ALA A 478 9.10 -6.25 -6.73
C ALA A 478 9.34 -6.83 -5.34
N ILE A 479 9.41 -5.98 -4.33
CA ILE A 479 9.46 -6.35 -2.91
C ILE A 479 8.12 -5.96 -2.31
N ALA A 480 7.48 -6.91 -1.64
CA ALA A 480 6.22 -6.69 -0.94
C ALA A 480 6.05 -7.67 0.21
N ASN A 481 5.13 -7.34 1.11
CA ASN A 481 4.56 -8.28 2.05
C ASN A 481 3.47 -9.11 1.35
N ILE A 482 3.69 -10.41 1.19
CA ILE A 482 2.71 -11.31 0.60
C ILE A 482 2.30 -12.36 1.63
N SER A 483 1.02 -12.34 2.02
CA SER A 483 0.46 -13.22 3.05
C SER A 483 1.24 -13.19 4.37
N GLY A 484 1.66 -11.99 4.81
CA GLY A 484 2.37 -11.78 6.07
C GLY A 484 3.86 -12.16 6.02
N LYS A 485 4.47 -12.16 4.83
CA LYS A 485 5.88 -12.54 4.64
C LYS A 485 6.58 -11.61 3.65
N LEU A 486 7.75 -11.12 4.02
CA LEU A 486 8.61 -10.35 3.12
C LEU A 486 9.05 -11.21 1.93
N SER A 487 8.69 -10.79 0.71
CA SER A 487 8.87 -11.59 -0.49
C SER A 487 9.31 -10.77 -1.70
N LEU A 488 10.00 -11.46 -2.63
CA LEU A 488 10.34 -10.98 -3.97
C LEU A 488 9.36 -11.55 -4.99
N LEU A 489 8.91 -10.73 -5.93
CA LEU A 489 8.08 -11.14 -7.05
C LEU A 489 8.81 -10.86 -8.36
N LYS A 490 9.00 -11.89 -9.20
CA LYS A 490 9.61 -11.78 -10.52
C LYS A 490 8.54 -11.91 -11.60
N ARG A 491 8.48 -10.94 -12.51
CA ARG A 491 7.67 -11.05 -13.73
C ARG A 491 8.07 -12.32 -14.50
N PRO A 492 7.10 -13.14 -14.96
CA PRO A 492 7.41 -14.28 -15.84
C PRO A 492 8.00 -13.78 -17.16
N GLU A 493 9.02 -14.48 -17.66
CA GLU A 493 9.52 -14.30 -19.02
C GLU A 493 8.54 -15.06 -19.94
N PHE A 494 7.88 -14.35 -20.86
CA PHE A 494 6.97 -14.93 -21.86
C PHE A 494 7.64 -14.97 -23.22
#